data_AF-A0A811V6X5-F1
#
_entry.id   AF-A0A811V6X5-F1
#
_cell.length_a   1.000
_cell.length_b   1.000
_cell.length_c   1.000
_cell.angle_alpha   90.00
_cell.angle_beta   90.00
_cell.angle_gamma   90.00
#
_symmetry.space_group_name_H-M   'P 1'
#
loop_
_entity.id
_entity.type
_entity.pdbx_description
1 polymer ?
#
loop_
_entity_poly.entity_id
_entity_poly.type
_entity_poly.pdbx_seq_one_letter_code
_entity_poly.pdbx_strand_id
1 'polypeptide(L)'
;MHLSEGAVDLFVNITANMLDSEVKQNVVVAKNADTMLKQESVDALSPQVLEAYRKIAARNAIIDFELTVQPIGGKGENSYGSVLKVCLTPTQTSSGQSSATPLHTILKMAPTSQARRIHMRVKDVYAREVFMYAEVFSEFEALSVLLNNNNNNNNNNKVDASAYQMHFNVTPQMLHSSLADDTEFIIFEDLTTAGYTINSRVNLPTYDLVVCAFRAIAQLHAMSFVLQARQPQRFAALVTQMDDNLFTADMEVVSIEFGKKSVRRTRQMFESDLRLAMWIRHK
;
A
#
# COMPACT_ATOMS: atom_id res chain seq x y z
N MET A 1 -56.89 -11.97 8.40
CA MET A 1 -55.51 -12.44 8.59
C MET A 1 -54.78 -11.35 9.36
N HIS A 2 -54.99 -11.32 10.68
CA HIS A 2 -54.42 -10.30 11.57
C HIS A 2 -53.12 -10.85 12.13
N LEU A 3 -51.99 -10.32 11.64
CA LEU A 3 -50.71 -10.47 12.33
C LEU A 3 -50.66 -9.39 13.41
N SER A 4 -50.35 -9.82 14.64
CA SER A 4 -50.35 -9.02 15.85
C SER A 4 -49.27 -7.94 15.85
N GLU A 5 -49.63 -6.73 16.28
CA GLU A 5 -48.74 -5.57 16.46
C GLU A 5 -47.47 -5.85 17.28
N GLY A 6 -47.46 -6.88 18.12
CA GLY A 6 -46.28 -7.26 18.92
C GLY A 6 -45.08 -7.82 18.15
N ALA A 7 -45.23 -8.25 16.89
CA ALA A 7 -44.11 -8.77 16.10
C ALA A 7 -43.27 -7.66 15.45
N VAL A 8 -43.87 -6.49 15.20
CA VAL A 8 -43.20 -5.34 14.58
C VAL A 8 -42.34 -4.61 15.62
N ASP A 9 -42.83 -4.48 16.86
CA ASP A 9 -42.08 -3.86 17.95
C ASP A 9 -40.87 -4.69 18.42
N LEU A 10 -40.92 -6.02 18.31
CA LEU A 10 -39.77 -6.85 18.66
C LEU A 10 -38.65 -6.74 17.62
N PHE A 11 -39.00 -6.60 16.33
CA PHE A 11 -38.02 -6.43 15.26
C PHE A 11 -37.37 -5.06 15.29
N VAL A 12 -38.14 -4.00 15.58
CA VAL A 12 -37.64 -2.63 15.73
C VAL A 12 -36.73 -2.50 16.96
N ASN A 13 -37.09 -3.12 18.10
CA ASN A 13 -36.27 -3.08 19.31
C ASN A 13 -34.97 -3.91 19.22
N ILE A 14 -34.94 -5.01 18.46
CA ILE A 14 -33.70 -5.77 18.22
C ILE A 14 -32.76 -4.98 17.30
N THR A 15 -33.28 -4.26 16.30
CA THR A 15 -32.45 -3.36 15.47
C THR A 15 -32.00 -2.09 16.19
N ALA A 16 -32.79 -1.55 17.10
CA ALA A 16 -32.40 -0.37 17.89
C ALA A 16 -31.33 -0.69 18.95
N ASN A 17 -31.42 -1.84 19.61
CA ASN A 17 -30.43 -2.27 20.62
C ASN A 17 -29.09 -2.77 20.03
N MET A 18 -28.99 -2.97 18.71
CA MET A 18 -27.71 -3.23 18.03
C MET A 18 -26.99 -1.95 17.57
N LEU A 19 -27.66 -0.80 17.61
CA LEU A 19 -27.10 0.49 17.17
C LEU A 19 -26.60 1.36 18.34
N ASP A 20 -26.88 0.98 19.59
CA ASP A 20 -26.59 1.80 20.79
C ASP A 20 -25.58 1.20 21.76
N SER A 21 -24.82 0.18 21.36
CA SER A 21 -23.60 -0.16 22.10
C SER A 21 -22.48 0.79 21.65
N GLU A 22 -22.30 1.90 22.36
CA GLU A 22 -21.03 2.63 22.38
C GLU A 22 -19.92 1.66 22.83
N VAL A 23 -19.33 0.94 21.88
CA VAL A 23 -18.09 0.21 22.08
C VAL A 23 -17.05 1.28 22.37
N LYS A 24 -16.67 1.40 23.65
CA LYS A 24 -15.60 2.29 24.12
C LYS A 24 -14.29 1.88 23.45
N GLN A 25 -13.96 2.53 22.35
CA GLN A 25 -12.69 2.31 21.66
C GLN A 25 -11.58 3.08 22.38
N ASN A 26 -10.67 2.35 23.00
CA ASN A 26 -9.40 2.89 23.47
C ASN A 26 -8.43 2.94 22.30
N VAL A 27 -8.40 4.06 21.55
CA VAL A 27 -7.29 4.32 20.63
C VAL A 27 -6.08 4.71 21.47
N VAL A 28 -5.16 3.77 21.67
CA VAL A 28 -3.91 4.04 22.38
C VAL A 28 -2.86 4.50 21.37
N VAL A 29 -2.66 5.81 21.28
CA VAL A 29 -1.53 6.40 20.54
C VAL A 29 -0.28 6.30 21.41
N ALA A 30 0.55 5.28 21.15
CA ALA A 30 1.84 5.14 21.81
C ALA A 30 2.79 6.27 21.36
N LYS A 31 3.19 7.14 22.30
CA LYS A 31 4.22 8.16 22.06
C LYS A 31 5.58 7.55 22.38
N ASN A 32 6.44 7.38 21.38
CA ASN A 32 7.84 7.05 21.64
C ASN A 32 8.52 8.27 22.29
N ALA A 33 8.99 8.11 23.51
CA ALA A 33 9.88 9.03 24.19
C ALA A 33 11.27 8.90 23.55
N ASP A 34 11.54 9.67 22.50
CA ASP A 34 12.85 10.20 22.12
C ASP A 34 12.84 10.69 20.66
N THR A 35 12.03 11.69 20.35
CA THR A 35 12.35 12.61 19.24
C THR A 35 11.60 13.93 19.41
N MET A 36 12.20 14.85 20.17
CA MET A 36 11.78 16.26 20.26
C MET A 36 12.13 17.00 18.96
N LEU A 37 11.39 16.76 17.88
CA LEU A 37 11.44 17.55 16.65
C LEU A 37 10.02 17.66 16.06
N LYS A 38 9.35 18.77 16.41
CA LYS A 38 8.06 19.27 15.88
C LYS A 38 7.05 18.17 15.52
N GLN A 39 6.36 17.75 16.56
CA GLN A 39 5.23 16.84 16.57
C GLN A 39 4.03 17.49 15.84
N GLU A 40 3.87 17.20 14.55
CA GLU A 40 2.51 17.18 13.99
C GLU A 40 1.75 16.12 14.80
N SER A 41 0.68 16.53 15.46
CA SER A 41 -0.16 15.62 16.23
C SER A 41 -0.55 14.44 15.34
N VAL A 42 -0.40 13.22 15.86
CA VAL A 42 -1.18 12.10 15.35
C VAL A 42 -2.62 12.43 15.71
N ASP A 43 -3.27 13.21 14.85
CA ASP A 43 -4.70 13.46 14.94
C ASP A 43 -5.39 12.08 14.94
N ALA A 44 -6.47 11.96 15.71
CA ALA A 44 -7.24 10.72 15.78
C ALA A 44 -7.54 10.22 14.36
N LEU A 45 -7.40 8.91 14.13
CA LEU A 45 -7.71 8.30 12.84
C LEU A 45 -9.11 8.73 12.39
N SER A 46 -9.27 9.10 11.12
CA SER A 46 -10.56 9.58 10.64
C SER A 46 -11.65 8.50 10.78
N PRO A 47 -12.93 8.88 10.86
CA PRO A 47 -14.03 7.92 10.90
C PRO A 47 -14.00 6.93 9.73
N GLN A 48 -13.57 7.36 8.54
CA GLN A 48 -13.46 6.47 7.38
C GLN A 48 -12.37 5.41 7.56
N VAL A 49 -11.23 5.77 8.17
CA VAL A 49 -10.16 4.83 8.49
C VAL A 49 -10.61 3.81 9.54
N LEU A 50 -11.28 4.27 10.59
CA LEU A 50 -11.83 3.38 11.63
C LEU A 50 -12.84 2.38 11.03
N GLU A 51 -13.71 2.85 10.14
CA GLU A 51 -14.67 1.99 9.44
C GLU A 51 -13.99 0.98 8.51
N ALA A 52 -12.91 1.37 7.84
CA ALA A 52 -12.10 0.44 7.06
C ALA A 52 -11.50 -0.67 7.95
N TYR A 53 -10.99 -0.33 9.14
CA TYR A 53 -10.49 -1.33 10.08
C TYR A 53 -11.60 -2.24 10.61
N ARG A 54 -12.82 -1.74 10.81
CA ARG A 54 -13.98 -2.61 11.14
C ARG A 54 -14.26 -3.63 10.04
N LYS A 55 -14.22 -3.21 8.78
CA LYS A 55 -14.38 -4.11 7.62
C LYS A 55 -13.26 -5.14 7.55
N ILE A 56 -12.03 -4.75 7.83
CA ILE A 56 -10.88 -5.68 7.90
C ILE A 56 -11.06 -6.66 9.06
N ALA A 57 -11.45 -6.20 10.25
CA ALA A 57 -11.71 -7.04 11.42
C ALA A 57 -12.79 -8.09 11.14
N ALA A 58 -13.92 -7.67 10.57
CA ALA A 58 -15.04 -8.54 10.23
C ALA A 58 -14.64 -9.68 9.26
N ARG A 59 -13.83 -9.37 8.23
CA ARG A 59 -13.28 -10.38 7.30
C ARG A 59 -12.38 -11.40 7.98
N ASN A 60 -11.80 -11.05 9.13
CA ASN A 60 -10.95 -11.91 9.95
C ASN A 60 -11.69 -12.49 11.16
N ALA A 61 -13.04 -12.45 11.18
CA ALA A 61 -13.89 -12.95 12.26
C ALA A 61 -13.62 -12.32 13.64
N ILE A 62 -13.09 -11.10 13.67
CA ILE A 62 -12.84 -10.29 14.87
C ILE A 62 -14.06 -9.41 15.13
N ILE A 63 -14.62 -9.49 16.33
CA ILE A 63 -15.82 -8.76 16.76
C ILE A 63 -15.44 -7.42 17.38
N ASP A 64 -14.46 -7.46 18.28
CA ASP A 64 -13.96 -6.28 18.99
C ASP A 64 -12.44 -6.27 18.97
N PHE A 65 -11.87 -5.07 18.95
CA PHE A 65 -10.43 -4.86 18.80
C PHE A 65 -9.96 -3.50 19.31
N GLU A 66 -8.68 -3.46 19.66
CA GLU A 66 -7.94 -2.23 19.90
C GLU A 66 -6.99 -1.92 18.74
N LEU A 67 -6.74 -0.64 18.48
CA LEU A 67 -5.78 -0.18 17.49
C LEU A 67 -4.62 0.53 18.20
N THR A 68 -3.39 0.10 17.89
CA THR A 68 -2.19 0.89 18.19
C THR A 68 -1.55 1.38 16.89
N VAL A 69 -1.09 2.63 16.91
CA VAL A 69 -0.63 3.36 15.72
C VAL A 69 0.75 3.92 15.98
N GLN A 70 1.67 3.70 15.04
CA GLN A 70 3.03 4.19 15.09
C GLN A 70 3.44 4.81 13.75
N PRO A 71 3.91 6.07 13.70
CA PRO A 71 4.50 6.62 12.48
C PRO A 71 5.73 5.84 12.02
N ILE A 72 5.87 5.62 10.72
CA ILE A 72 7.05 4.99 10.12
C ILE A 72 7.68 5.88 9.06
N GLY A 73 8.99 5.75 8.88
CA GLY A 73 9.79 6.56 7.95
C GLY A 73 10.49 7.74 8.62
N GLY A 74 11.71 8.03 8.16
CA GLY A 74 12.49 9.18 8.57
C GLY A 74 12.02 10.50 7.94
N LYS A 75 12.68 11.60 8.31
CA LYS A 75 12.41 12.93 7.73
C LYS A 75 12.52 12.88 6.19
N GLY A 76 11.44 13.25 5.51
CA GLY A 76 11.39 13.31 4.05
C GLY A 76 11.10 11.98 3.35
N GLU A 77 10.90 10.87 4.08
CA GLU A 77 10.59 9.56 3.47
C GLU A 77 9.11 9.40 3.07
N ASN A 78 8.27 10.33 3.52
CA ASN A 78 6.80 10.33 3.42
C ASN A 78 6.28 11.52 2.59
N SER A 79 6.86 11.75 1.40
CA SER A 79 6.61 12.96 0.62
C SER A 79 5.16 13.13 0.15
N TYR A 80 4.45 12.02 -0.10
CA TYR A 80 3.09 12.00 -0.64
C TYR A 80 2.00 11.68 0.38
N GLY A 81 2.31 11.71 1.67
CA GLY A 81 1.32 11.39 2.71
C GLY A 81 1.96 10.83 3.97
N SER A 82 1.18 10.64 5.02
CA SER A 82 1.64 10.02 6.26
C SER A 82 1.56 8.50 6.17
N VAL A 83 2.63 7.80 6.56
CA VAL A 83 2.66 6.33 6.61
C VAL A 83 2.77 5.89 8.07
N LEU A 84 1.84 5.04 8.48
CA LEU A 84 1.68 4.57 9.85
C LEU A 84 1.68 3.05 9.85
N LYS A 85 2.41 2.44 10.78
CA LYS A 85 2.21 1.04 11.16
C LYS A 85 1.04 0.99 12.13
N VAL A 86 0.06 0.13 11.85
CA VAL A 86 -1.13 -0.05 12.68
C VAL A 86 -1.25 -1.51 13.06
N CYS A 87 -1.32 -1.78 14.36
CA CYS A 87 -1.58 -3.09 14.91
C CYS A 87 -3.03 -3.15 15.40
N LEU A 88 -3.81 -4.06 14.83
CA LEU A 88 -5.14 -4.39 15.29
C LEU A 88 -5.04 -5.61 16.21
N THR A 89 -5.34 -5.40 17.49
CA THR A 89 -5.28 -6.44 18.53
C THR A 89 -6.70 -6.89 18.85
N PRO A 90 -7.08 -8.14 18.53
CA PRO A 90 -8.41 -8.66 18.85
C PRO A 90 -8.65 -8.70 20.37
N THR A 91 -9.76 -8.16 20.83
CA THR A 91 -10.25 -8.29 22.22
C THR A 91 -11.37 -9.32 22.31
N GLN A 92 -12.15 -9.49 21.23
CA GLN A 92 -13.19 -10.50 21.10
C GLN A 92 -13.24 -11.09 19.69
N THR A 93 -13.40 -12.41 19.62
CA THR A 93 -13.49 -13.16 18.35
C THR A 93 -14.79 -13.95 18.29
N SER A 94 -15.23 -14.27 17.07
CA SER A 94 -16.46 -15.02 16.82
C SER A 94 -16.42 -16.46 17.35
N SER A 95 -15.23 -17.02 17.57
CA SER A 95 -15.03 -18.38 18.11
C SER A 95 -14.96 -18.43 19.64
N GLY A 96 -15.10 -17.29 20.34
CA GLY A 96 -14.95 -17.22 21.79
C GLY A 96 -13.52 -17.44 22.29
N GLN A 97 -12.54 -17.59 21.40
CA GLN A 97 -11.12 -17.68 21.75
C GLN A 97 -10.53 -16.25 21.84
N SER A 98 -10.17 -15.82 23.05
CA SER A 98 -9.50 -14.52 23.30
C SER A 98 -8.07 -14.41 22.73
N SER A 99 -7.61 -15.34 21.90
CA SER A 99 -6.24 -15.35 21.36
C SER A 99 -6.26 -15.45 19.82
N ALA A 100 -6.89 -14.49 19.16
CA ALA A 100 -6.60 -14.27 17.74
C ALA A 100 -5.30 -13.49 17.61
N THR A 101 -4.48 -13.87 16.63
CA THR A 101 -3.21 -13.21 16.33
C THR A 101 -3.46 -11.75 15.92
N PRO A 102 -2.68 -10.79 16.46
CA PRO A 102 -2.75 -9.40 16.00
C PRO A 102 -2.52 -9.27 14.50
N LEU A 103 -3.26 -8.36 13.87
CA LEU A 103 -3.11 -8.02 12.47
C LEU A 103 -2.22 -6.79 12.35
N HIS A 104 -1.06 -6.95 11.71
CA HIS A 104 -0.14 -5.86 11.43
C HIS A 104 -0.37 -5.32 10.02
N THR A 105 -0.58 -4.01 9.92
CA THR A 105 -0.90 -3.32 8.67
C THR A 105 -0.11 -2.04 8.51
N ILE A 106 -0.02 -1.55 7.26
CA ILE A 106 0.55 -0.25 6.93
C ILE A 106 -0.55 0.63 6.39
N LEU A 107 -0.85 1.72 7.10
CA LEU A 107 -1.81 2.75 6.70
C LEU A 107 -1.07 3.92 6.07
N LYS A 108 -1.34 4.18 4.79
CA LYS A 108 -0.84 5.33 4.04
C LYS A 108 -1.99 6.31 3.82
N MET A 109 -1.91 7.51 4.41
CA MET A 109 -2.92 8.56 4.32
C MET A 109 -2.43 9.72 3.49
N ALA A 110 -3.29 10.23 2.60
CA ALA A 110 -3.02 11.42 1.83
C ALA A 110 -2.80 12.64 2.75
N PRO A 111 -1.99 13.62 2.32
CA PRO A 111 -1.85 14.86 3.06
C PRO A 111 -3.16 15.64 3.07
N THR A 112 -3.43 16.33 4.18
CA THR A 112 -4.64 17.15 4.38
C THR A 112 -4.48 18.60 3.89
N SER A 113 -3.24 19.09 3.80
CA SER A 113 -2.95 20.45 3.32
C SER A 113 -3.37 20.62 1.85
N GLN A 114 -4.37 21.46 1.59
CA GLN A 114 -4.88 21.73 0.24
C GLN A 114 -3.79 22.17 -0.74
N ALA A 115 -2.86 23.02 -0.30
CA ALA A 115 -1.73 23.46 -1.13
C ALA A 115 -0.86 22.27 -1.59
N ARG A 116 -0.55 21.34 -0.67
CA ARG A 116 0.18 20.11 -1.02
C ARG A 116 -0.63 19.20 -1.94
N ARG A 117 -1.93 19.08 -1.68
CA ARG A 117 -2.82 18.21 -2.46
C ARG A 117 -2.90 18.61 -3.92
N ILE A 118 -3.03 19.92 -4.18
CA ILE A 118 -3.02 20.50 -5.53
C ILE A 118 -1.64 20.29 -6.18
N HIS A 119 -0.57 20.76 -5.51
CA HIS A 119 0.78 20.73 -6.07
C HIS A 119 1.29 19.30 -6.37
N MET A 120 0.94 18.33 -5.53
CA MET A 120 1.36 16.92 -5.68
C MET A 120 0.36 16.06 -6.45
N ARG A 121 -0.74 16.64 -6.95
CA ARG A 121 -1.82 15.91 -7.65
C ARG A 121 -2.27 14.66 -6.88
N VAL A 122 -2.48 14.82 -5.57
CA VAL A 122 -2.66 13.70 -4.64
C VAL A 122 -3.79 12.77 -5.07
N LYS A 123 -4.91 13.33 -5.53
CA LYS A 123 -6.05 12.55 -6.03
C LYS A 123 -5.64 11.62 -7.17
N ASP A 124 -4.91 12.14 -8.16
CA ASP A 124 -4.47 11.37 -9.33
C ASP A 124 -3.46 10.27 -8.94
N VAL A 125 -2.55 10.58 -8.01
CA VAL A 125 -1.52 9.65 -7.54
C VAL A 125 -2.13 8.51 -6.74
N TYR A 126 -3.05 8.80 -5.81
CA TYR A 126 -3.73 7.77 -5.01
C TYR A 126 -4.69 6.94 -5.87
N ALA A 127 -5.44 7.58 -6.77
CA ALA A 127 -6.32 6.87 -7.70
C ALA A 127 -5.53 5.89 -8.57
N ARG A 128 -4.36 6.30 -9.06
CA ARG A 128 -3.45 5.43 -9.81
C ARG A 128 -2.91 4.28 -8.99
N GLU A 129 -2.48 4.54 -7.76
CA GLU A 129 -1.95 3.49 -6.89
C GLU A 129 -3.04 2.44 -6.61
N VAL A 130 -4.25 2.88 -6.25
CA VAL A 130 -5.40 1.97 -6.06
C VAL A 130 -5.72 1.20 -7.34
N PHE A 131 -5.73 1.85 -8.51
CA PHE A 131 -5.94 1.18 -9.80
C PHE A 131 -4.87 0.10 -10.07
N MET A 132 -3.59 0.39 -9.83
CA MET A 132 -2.52 -0.59 -10.01
C MET A 132 -2.75 -1.83 -9.14
N TYR A 133 -3.09 -1.66 -7.87
CA TYR A 133 -3.36 -2.79 -6.98
C TYR A 133 -4.66 -3.53 -7.31
N ALA A 134 -5.76 -2.80 -7.52
CA ALA A 134 -7.09 -3.38 -7.70
C ALA A 134 -7.28 -4.03 -9.07
N GLU A 135 -6.71 -3.46 -10.14
CA GLU A 135 -6.99 -3.86 -11.53
C GLU A 135 -5.78 -4.46 -12.23
N VAL A 136 -4.56 -3.96 -12.02
CA VAL A 136 -3.39 -4.44 -12.78
C VAL A 136 -2.73 -5.63 -12.09
N PHE A 137 -2.42 -5.50 -10.81
CA PHE A 137 -1.74 -6.53 -10.04
C PHE A 137 -2.64 -7.74 -9.76
N SER A 138 -3.95 -7.53 -9.64
CA SER A 138 -4.93 -8.62 -9.56
C SER A 138 -4.94 -9.49 -10.83
N GLU A 139 -4.82 -8.88 -12.01
CA GLU A 139 -4.70 -9.61 -13.28
C GLU A 139 -3.38 -10.38 -13.37
N PHE A 140 -2.30 -9.80 -12.85
CA PHE A 140 -1.00 -10.50 -12.79
C PHE A 140 -1.06 -11.70 -11.84
N GLU A 141 -1.70 -11.56 -10.68
CA GLU A 141 -1.91 -12.66 -9.75
C GLU A 141 -2.77 -13.77 -10.39
N ALA A 142 -3.91 -13.41 -11.01
CA ALA A 142 -4.78 -14.37 -11.68
C ALA A 142 -4.07 -15.11 -12.83
N LEU A 143 -3.29 -14.40 -13.65
CA LEU A 143 -2.47 -15.01 -14.69
C LEU A 143 -1.44 -15.98 -14.12
N SER A 144 -0.80 -15.64 -13.01
CA SER A 144 0.20 -16.51 -12.37
C SER A 144 -0.43 -17.83 -11.91
N VAL A 145 -1.64 -17.79 -11.32
CA VAL A 145 -2.42 -18.98 -10.94
C VAL A 145 -2.79 -19.82 -12.16
N LEU A 146 -3.29 -19.20 -13.23
CA LEU A 146 -3.66 -19.91 -14.46
C LEU A 146 -2.47 -20.62 -15.12
N LEU A 147 -1.30 -19.98 -15.13
CA LEU A 147 -0.06 -20.56 -15.66
C LEU A 147 0.35 -21.81 -14.88
N ASN A 148 0.30 -21.73 -13.55
CA ASN A 148 0.66 -22.84 -12.67
C ASN A 148 -0.30 -24.03 -12.83
N ASN A 149 -1.61 -23.77 -12.94
CA ASN A 149 -2.61 -24.83 -13.14
C ASN A 149 -2.43 -25.53 -14.50
N ASN A 150 -2.13 -24.79 -15.56
CA ASN A 150 -1.89 -25.37 -16.88
C ASN A 150 -0.63 -26.25 -16.90
N ASN A 151 0.43 -25.85 -16.18
CA ASN A 151 1.64 -26.66 -16.06
C ASN A 151 1.34 -27.99 -15.35
N ASN A 152 0.54 -27.96 -14.28
CA ASN A 152 0.16 -29.16 -13.54
C ASN A 152 -0.66 -30.14 -14.38
N ASN A 153 -1.57 -29.63 -15.23
CA ASN A 153 -2.43 -30.46 -16.08
C ASN A 153 -1.70 -31.11 -17.25
N ASN A 154 -0.61 -30.51 -17.74
CA ASN A 154 0.17 -31.04 -18.87
C ASN A 154 1.25 -32.06 -18.45
N ASN A 155 1.54 -32.19 -17.15
CA ASN A 155 2.57 -33.08 -16.62
C ASN A 155 2.06 -34.51 -16.38
N ASN A 156 1.57 -35.17 -17.44
CA ASN A 156 1.43 -36.64 -17.47
C ASN A 156 2.79 -37.35 -17.63
N ASN A 157 3.88 -36.61 -17.84
CA ASN A 157 5.25 -37.11 -17.82
C ASN A 157 5.96 -36.57 -16.57
N LYS A 158 6.42 -37.51 -15.71
CA LYS A 158 7.30 -37.28 -14.55
C LYS A 158 8.62 -36.63 -14.97
N VAL A 159 8.61 -35.34 -15.25
CA VAL A 159 9.82 -34.50 -15.31
C VAL A 159 9.69 -33.50 -14.18
N ASP A 160 10.74 -33.42 -13.36
CA ASP A 160 10.84 -32.80 -12.04
C ASP A 160 9.80 -31.71 -11.72
N ALA A 161 9.07 -31.93 -10.62
CA ALA A 161 8.10 -31.02 -10.01
C ALA A 161 8.69 -29.67 -9.54
N SER A 162 9.90 -29.30 -9.98
CA SER A 162 10.50 -27.98 -9.86
C SER A 162 10.22 -27.09 -11.08
N ALA A 163 9.36 -27.53 -12.01
CA ALA A 163 8.85 -26.72 -13.12
C ALA A 163 8.38 -25.36 -12.59
N TYR A 164 9.13 -24.31 -12.93
CA TYR A 164 9.03 -22.94 -12.43
C TYR A 164 7.59 -22.51 -12.12
N GLN A 165 7.20 -22.62 -10.85
CA GLN A 165 5.91 -22.13 -10.38
C GLN A 165 6.01 -20.62 -10.27
N MET A 166 5.36 -19.93 -11.21
CA MET A 166 5.41 -18.49 -11.29
C MET A 166 4.42 -17.93 -10.26
N HIS A 167 4.93 -17.26 -9.22
CA HIS A 167 4.09 -16.58 -8.23
C HIS A 167 4.34 -15.09 -8.31
N PHE A 168 3.29 -14.31 -8.58
CA PHE A 168 3.38 -12.85 -8.53
C PHE A 168 3.32 -12.37 -7.08
N ASN A 169 4.48 -11.98 -6.52
CA ASN A 169 4.62 -11.60 -5.11
C ASN A 169 5.53 -10.38 -4.91
N VAL A 170 5.62 -9.52 -5.91
CA VAL A 170 6.52 -8.36 -5.95
C VAL A 170 5.92 -7.09 -5.33
N THR A 171 4.68 -7.18 -4.84
CA THR A 171 3.92 -6.08 -4.24
C THR A 171 3.23 -6.57 -2.97
N PRO A 172 3.12 -5.76 -1.92
CA PRO A 172 2.32 -6.11 -0.75
C PRO A 172 0.84 -6.23 -1.11
N GLN A 173 0.08 -7.00 -0.36
CA GLN A 173 -1.38 -7.05 -0.50
C GLN A 173 -2.02 -5.72 -0.08
N MET A 174 -2.90 -5.17 -0.92
CA MET A 174 -3.79 -4.07 -0.55
C MET A 174 -5.05 -4.62 0.12
N LEU A 175 -5.21 -4.35 1.42
CA LEU A 175 -6.32 -4.85 2.25
C LEU A 175 -7.57 -3.98 2.15
N HIS A 176 -7.38 -2.67 1.99
CA HIS A 176 -8.46 -1.70 1.80
C HIS A 176 -7.92 -0.40 1.20
N SER A 177 -8.81 0.38 0.59
CA SER A 177 -8.51 1.73 0.12
C SER A 177 -9.76 2.59 0.12
N SER A 178 -9.59 3.89 0.29
CA SER A 178 -10.63 4.91 0.07
C SER A 178 -10.06 6.01 -0.81
N LEU A 179 -10.83 6.42 -1.81
CA LEU A 179 -10.56 7.59 -2.65
C LEU A 179 -11.57 8.71 -2.40
N ALA A 180 -12.18 8.73 -1.21
CA ALA A 180 -13.04 9.83 -0.80
C ALA A 180 -12.24 11.14 -0.81
N ASP A 181 -12.84 12.18 -1.38
CA ASP A 181 -12.16 13.47 -1.55
C ASP A 181 -11.61 13.97 -0.20
N ASP A 182 -10.37 14.47 -0.24
CA ASP A 182 -9.64 15.04 0.90
C ASP A 182 -9.32 14.08 2.05
N THR A 183 -9.65 12.80 1.90
CA THR A 183 -9.45 11.76 2.92
C THR A 183 -8.96 10.45 2.31
N GLU A 184 -8.19 10.49 1.22
CA GLU A 184 -7.70 9.29 0.55
C GLU A 184 -6.73 8.52 1.44
N PHE A 185 -6.88 7.19 1.47
CA PHE A 185 -5.95 6.32 2.19
C PHE A 185 -5.90 4.92 1.58
N ILE A 186 -4.81 4.22 1.85
CA ILE A 186 -4.61 2.83 1.46
C ILE A 186 -4.08 2.07 2.67
N ILE A 187 -4.62 0.86 2.90
CA ILE A 187 -4.19 -0.06 3.95
C ILE A 187 -3.56 -1.27 3.28
N PHE A 188 -2.29 -1.52 3.57
CA PHE A 188 -1.53 -2.68 3.09
C PHE A 188 -1.26 -3.67 4.21
N GLU A 189 -0.90 -4.89 3.85
CA GLU A 189 -0.23 -5.81 4.77
C GLU A 189 1.11 -5.24 5.26
N ASP A 190 1.53 -5.66 6.46
CA ASP A 190 2.85 -5.33 6.99
C ASP A 190 3.89 -6.44 6.71
N LEU A 191 4.76 -6.17 5.73
CA LEU A 191 5.82 -7.08 5.31
C LEU A 191 6.92 -7.30 6.37
N THR A 192 6.98 -6.50 7.44
CA THR A 192 7.95 -6.74 8.52
C THR A 192 7.69 -8.07 9.24
N THR A 193 6.44 -8.55 9.21
CA THR A 193 6.07 -9.88 9.73
C THR A 193 6.67 -11.02 8.91
N ALA A 194 6.97 -10.77 7.63
CA ALA A 194 7.66 -11.69 6.72
C ALA A 194 9.19 -11.49 6.70
N GLY A 195 9.74 -10.69 7.63
CA GLY A 195 11.18 -10.45 7.76
C GLY A 195 11.75 -9.38 6.83
N TYR A 196 10.90 -8.63 6.11
CA TYR A 196 11.37 -7.51 5.29
C TYR A 196 11.83 -6.34 6.17
N THR A 197 12.90 -5.67 5.73
CA THR A 197 13.46 -4.50 6.40
C THR A 197 13.64 -3.34 5.43
N ILE A 198 13.60 -2.12 5.95
CA ILE A 198 13.82 -0.92 5.16
C ILE A 198 15.33 -0.75 4.92
N ASN A 199 15.74 -0.63 3.66
CA ASN A 199 17.10 -0.20 3.34
C ASN A 199 17.24 1.29 3.60
N SER A 200 18.03 1.65 4.62
CA SER A 200 18.29 3.04 4.98
C SER A 200 18.89 3.84 3.82
N ARG A 201 18.38 5.06 3.58
CA ARG A 201 18.86 5.95 2.49
C ARG A 201 20.31 6.39 2.63
N VAL A 202 20.90 6.29 3.83
CA VAL A 202 22.32 6.59 4.03
C VAL A 202 23.24 5.44 3.62
N ASN A 203 22.67 4.26 3.37
CA ASN A 203 23.41 3.08 2.96
C ASN A 203 23.26 2.86 1.46
N LEU A 204 24.36 2.49 0.81
CA LEU A 204 24.28 1.96 -0.55
C LEU A 204 23.52 0.62 -0.51
N PRO A 205 22.65 0.36 -1.50
CA PRO A 205 22.02 -0.94 -1.66
C PRO A 205 23.08 -2.06 -1.74
N THR A 206 22.85 -3.17 -1.04
CA THR A 206 23.68 -4.37 -1.19
C THR A 206 23.49 -4.99 -2.58
N TYR A 207 24.46 -5.78 -3.03
CA TYR A 207 24.33 -6.53 -4.29
C TYR A 207 23.05 -7.36 -4.33
N ASP A 208 22.73 -8.08 -3.24
CA ASP A 208 21.52 -8.90 -3.15
C ASP A 208 20.25 -8.06 -3.26
N LEU A 209 20.20 -6.90 -2.60
CA LEU A 209 19.06 -5.99 -2.69
C LEU A 209 18.86 -5.49 -4.14
N VAL A 210 19.96 -5.14 -4.82
CA VAL A 210 19.93 -4.72 -6.22
C VAL A 210 19.41 -5.85 -7.12
N VAL A 211 19.94 -7.07 -6.95
CA VAL A 211 19.49 -8.24 -7.72
C VAL A 211 18.01 -8.54 -7.48
N CYS A 212 17.54 -8.49 -6.23
CA CYS A 212 16.13 -8.65 -5.89
C CYS A 212 15.25 -7.58 -6.53
N ALA A 213 15.66 -6.31 -6.50
CA ALA A 213 14.93 -5.22 -7.14
C ALA A 213 14.82 -5.40 -8.66
N PHE A 214 15.92 -5.77 -9.33
CA PHE A 214 15.90 -6.05 -10.77
C PHE A 214 15.03 -7.25 -11.13
N ARG A 215 15.04 -8.32 -10.31
CA ARG A 215 14.13 -9.47 -10.50
C ARG A 215 12.67 -9.06 -10.35
N ALA A 216 12.34 -8.24 -9.36
CA ALA A 216 10.98 -7.75 -9.15
C ALA A 216 10.49 -6.90 -10.35
N ILE A 217 11.32 -6.00 -10.85
CA ILE A 217 11.02 -5.18 -12.04
C ILE A 217 10.87 -6.08 -13.29
N ALA A 218 11.78 -7.03 -13.48
CA ALA A 218 11.71 -7.97 -14.59
C ALA A 218 10.42 -8.81 -14.55
N GLN A 219 9.99 -9.22 -13.36
CA GLN A 219 8.74 -9.95 -13.18
C GLN A 219 7.52 -9.08 -13.49
N LEU A 220 7.47 -7.82 -13.05
CA LEU A 220 6.42 -6.87 -13.42
C LEU A 220 6.29 -6.71 -14.93
N HIS A 221 7.41 -6.53 -15.63
CA HIS A 221 7.43 -6.42 -17.10
C HIS A 221 7.06 -7.73 -17.79
N ALA A 222 7.54 -8.87 -17.29
CA ALA A 222 7.19 -10.16 -17.86
C ALA A 222 5.67 -10.41 -17.77
N MET A 223 5.05 -10.08 -16.64
CA MET A 223 3.60 -10.23 -16.46
C MET A 223 2.80 -9.31 -17.39
N SER A 224 3.25 -8.08 -17.63
CA SER A 224 2.58 -7.20 -18.59
C SER A 224 2.65 -7.73 -20.02
N PHE A 225 3.80 -8.28 -20.45
CA PHE A 225 3.93 -8.92 -21.76
C PHE A 225 3.10 -10.21 -21.88
N VAL A 226 3.05 -11.01 -20.82
CA VAL A 226 2.19 -12.20 -20.78
C VAL A 226 0.73 -11.80 -20.92
N LEU A 227 0.29 -10.76 -20.20
CA LEU A 227 -1.07 -10.24 -20.29
C LEU A 227 -1.37 -9.72 -21.69
N GLN A 228 -0.46 -8.94 -22.28
CA GLN A 228 -0.59 -8.45 -23.65
C GLN A 228 -0.73 -9.58 -24.67
N ALA A 229 0.08 -10.63 -24.56
CA ALA A 229 0.07 -11.75 -25.49
C ALA A 229 -1.15 -12.65 -25.34
N ARG A 230 -1.60 -12.91 -24.10
CA ARG A 230 -2.68 -13.86 -23.81
C ARG A 230 -4.07 -13.22 -23.75
N GLN A 231 -4.14 -11.95 -23.36
CA GLN A 231 -5.39 -11.20 -23.17
C GLN A 231 -5.25 -9.76 -23.71
N PRO A 232 -5.01 -9.58 -25.02
CA PRO A 232 -4.70 -8.27 -25.60
C PRO A 232 -5.80 -7.22 -25.39
N GLN A 233 -7.08 -7.64 -25.37
CA GLN A 233 -8.21 -6.74 -25.12
C GLN A 233 -8.21 -6.21 -23.67
N ARG A 234 -7.96 -7.08 -22.68
CA ARG A 234 -7.86 -6.67 -21.27
C ARG A 234 -6.65 -5.77 -21.06
N PHE A 235 -5.51 -6.11 -21.65
CA PHE A 235 -4.31 -5.26 -21.64
C PHE A 235 -4.61 -3.86 -22.20
N ALA A 236 -5.22 -3.78 -23.39
CA ALA A 236 -5.59 -2.50 -23.99
C ALA A 236 -6.55 -1.68 -23.11
N ALA A 237 -7.53 -2.35 -22.47
CA ALA A 237 -8.46 -1.69 -21.56
C ALA A 237 -7.78 -1.13 -20.29
N LEU A 238 -6.75 -1.80 -19.77
CA LEU A 238 -5.96 -1.28 -18.65
C LEU A 238 -5.07 -0.12 -19.08
N VAL A 239 -4.38 -0.24 -20.22
CA VAL A 239 -3.52 0.83 -20.76
C VAL A 239 -4.30 2.10 -21.07
N THR A 240 -5.54 1.98 -21.56
CA THR A 240 -6.40 3.15 -21.87
C THR A 240 -6.76 3.96 -20.61
N GLN A 241 -6.68 3.36 -19.42
CA GLN A 241 -6.91 4.04 -18.15
C GLN A 241 -5.63 4.66 -17.56
N MET A 242 -4.48 4.48 -18.22
CA MET A 242 -3.18 4.97 -17.77
C MET A 242 -2.69 6.11 -18.66
N ASP A 243 -2.96 7.35 -18.24
CA ASP A 243 -2.30 8.53 -18.81
C ASP A 243 -0.99 8.86 -18.07
N ASP A 244 -0.06 9.60 -18.67
CA ASP A 244 1.07 10.15 -17.91
C ASP A 244 0.55 11.22 -16.94
N ASN A 245 0.85 11.09 -15.64
CA ASN A 245 0.51 12.11 -14.62
C ASN A 245 1.74 12.75 -13.99
N LEU A 246 2.94 12.32 -14.37
CA LEU A 246 4.22 12.82 -13.87
C LEU A 246 4.81 13.86 -14.82
N PHE A 247 4.75 13.61 -16.13
CA PHE A 247 5.26 14.54 -17.15
C PHE A 247 4.12 15.02 -18.04
N THR A 248 3.40 16.00 -17.55
CA THR A 248 2.23 16.58 -18.23
C THR A 248 2.55 17.96 -18.78
N ALA A 249 1.82 18.37 -19.83
CA ALA A 249 2.03 19.66 -20.48
C ALA A 249 1.73 20.85 -19.54
N ASP A 250 0.89 20.63 -18.54
CA ASP A 250 0.46 21.58 -17.51
C ASP A 250 1.28 21.47 -16.21
N MET A 251 2.40 20.74 -16.20
CA MET A 251 3.26 20.62 -15.03
C MET A 251 3.73 21.99 -14.53
N GLU A 252 3.56 22.26 -13.24
CA GLU A 252 3.91 23.55 -12.64
C GLU A 252 5.38 23.91 -12.86
N VAL A 253 5.64 25.19 -13.14
CA VAL A 253 6.99 25.73 -13.38
C VAL A 253 7.93 25.43 -12.21
N VAL A 254 7.43 25.44 -10.97
CA VAL A 254 8.23 25.13 -9.78
C VAL A 254 8.71 23.68 -9.77
N SER A 255 7.89 22.72 -10.21
CA SER A 255 8.27 21.31 -10.32
C SER A 255 9.33 21.11 -11.40
N ILE A 256 9.18 21.81 -12.53
CA ILE A 256 10.19 21.83 -13.62
C ILE A 256 11.52 22.39 -13.10
N GLU A 257 11.52 23.53 -12.39
CA GLU A 257 12.73 24.14 -11.88
C GLU A 257 13.40 23.31 -10.79
N PHE A 258 12.61 22.63 -9.94
CA PHE A 258 13.14 21.66 -8.98
C PHE A 258 13.86 20.50 -9.68
N GLY A 259 13.24 19.93 -10.73
CA GLY A 259 13.86 18.91 -11.58
C GLY A 259 15.17 19.39 -12.22
N LYS A 260 15.16 20.59 -12.84
CA LYS A 260 16.35 21.20 -13.44
C LYS A 260 17.46 21.42 -12.41
N LYS A 261 17.12 21.86 -11.20
CA LYS A 261 18.10 22.04 -10.12
C LYS A 261 18.81 20.72 -9.77
N SER A 262 18.06 19.63 -9.67
CA SER A 262 18.62 18.30 -9.41
C SER A 262 19.55 17.85 -10.54
N VAL A 263 19.14 17.99 -11.81
CA VAL A 263 19.99 17.66 -12.97
C VAL A 263 21.28 18.49 -13.00
N ARG A 264 21.18 19.81 -12.76
CA ARG A 264 22.35 20.71 -12.67
C ARG A 264 23.33 20.26 -11.59
N ARG A 265 22.81 19.88 -10.41
CA ARG A 265 23.62 19.39 -9.29
C ARG A 265 24.32 18.08 -9.64
N THR A 266 23.60 17.12 -10.21
CA THR A 266 24.17 15.85 -10.65
C THR A 266 25.27 16.05 -11.70
N ARG A 267 25.06 16.94 -12.67
CA ARG A 267 26.09 17.30 -13.66
C ARG A 267 27.35 17.84 -12.98
N GLN A 268 27.20 18.77 -12.03
CA GLN A 268 28.32 19.35 -11.28
C GLN A 268 29.09 18.29 -10.48
N MET A 269 28.41 17.30 -9.89
CA MET A 269 29.06 16.19 -9.20
C MET A 269 29.91 15.37 -10.18
N PHE A 270 29.34 14.96 -11.32
CA PHE A 270 30.09 14.20 -12.32
C PHE A 270 31.29 14.97 -12.90
N GLU A 271 31.14 16.26 -13.20
CA GLU A 271 32.24 17.10 -13.65
C GLU A 271 33.35 17.22 -12.59
N SER A 272 32.99 17.25 -11.31
CA SER A 272 33.95 17.31 -10.20
C SER A 272 34.72 16.00 -10.05
N ASP A 273 34.03 14.86 -10.12
CA ASP A 273 34.65 13.53 -10.05
C ASP A 273 35.61 13.31 -11.23
N LEU A 274 35.21 13.71 -12.45
CA LEU A 274 36.05 13.64 -13.64
C LEU A 274 37.33 14.49 -13.49
N ARG A 275 37.21 15.71 -12.96
CA ARG A 275 38.37 16.57 -12.67
C ARG A 275 39.29 15.94 -11.63
N LEU A 276 38.75 15.34 -10.58
CA LEU A 276 39.52 14.65 -9.56
C LEU A 276 40.29 13.45 -10.15
N ALA A 277 39.62 12.66 -10.99
CA ALA A 277 40.21 11.51 -11.67
C ALA A 277 41.34 11.90 -12.65
N MET A 278 41.18 13.03 -13.36
CA MET A 278 42.23 13.56 -14.24
C MET A 278 43.43 14.08 -13.44
N TRP A 279 43.20 14.74 -12.30
CA TRP A 279 44.29 15.23 -11.44
C TRP A 279 45.13 14.09 -10.85
N ILE A 280 44.50 12.98 -10.44
CA ILE A 280 45.19 11.80 -9.91
C ILE A 280 46.07 11.13 -10.98
N ARG A 281 45.67 11.12 -12.26
CA ARG A 281 46.45 10.51 -13.36
C ARG A 281 47.69 11.31 -13.78
N HIS A 282 47.79 12.57 -13.39
CA HIS A 282 48.92 13.44 -13.71
C HIS A 282 49.94 13.58 -12.58
N LYS A 283 49.75 12.85 -11.47
CA LYS A 283 50.74 12.65 -10.42
C LYS A 283 51.32 11.24 -10.50
#